data_AF-A0A8J2KKS8-F1
#
_entry.id   AF-A0A8J2KKS8-F1
#
_cell.length_a   1.000
_cell.length_b   1.000
_cell.length_c   1.000
_cell.angle_alpha   90.00
_cell.angle_beta   90.00
_cell.angle_gamma   90.00
#
_symmetry.space_group_name_H-M   'P 1'
#
loop_
_entity.id
_entity.type
_entity.pdbx_description
1 polymer ?
#
loop_
_entity_poly.entity_id
_entity_poly.type
_entity_poly.pdbx_seq_one_letter_code
_entity_poly.pdbx_strand_id
1 'polypeptide(L)'
;SLAPASSRSKGYKKFMRYTCFGFGVPTVVVLIAISIDVACKDLEDTWVYKPLYGQDVCSVAKNSALYYVTLVNLVLYIINLIFSGLVVKTLCDFKQDTKEAASASSQKSRGRYTLYLKLFVIMGITWIFELIAWFAAGEDVKWYWSVFDVYNILHAVGIFWIFVCKVEIKDQLQEKDVGYT
;
A
#
# COMPACT_ATOMS: atom_id res chain seq x y z
N SER A 1 -22.06 1.12 -27.42
CA SER A 1 -20.69 0.72 -27.82
C SER A 1 -20.29 -0.52 -27.02
N LEU A 2 -20.38 -1.72 -27.61
CA LEU A 2 -20.14 -3.00 -26.95
C LEU A 2 -18.66 -3.37 -27.06
N ALA A 3 -17.89 -3.23 -25.97
CA ALA A 3 -16.54 -3.79 -25.92
C ALA A 3 -16.61 -5.32 -26.04
N PRO A 4 -15.72 -5.98 -26.82
CA PRO A 4 -15.78 -7.42 -27.05
C PRO A 4 -15.62 -8.21 -25.75
N ALA A 5 -16.49 -9.20 -25.52
CA ALA A 5 -16.55 -10.00 -24.29
C ALA A 5 -15.21 -10.65 -23.86
N SER A 6 -14.32 -10.91 -24.82
CA SER A 6 -12.97 -11.45 -24.59
C SER A 6 -12.02 -10.46 -23.89
N SER A 7 -12.17 -9.15 -24.14
CA SER A 7 -11.43 -8.08 -23.46
C SER A 7 -11.85 -7.97 -21.99
N ARG A 8 -13.15 -8.05 -21.71
CA ARG A 8 -13.74 -8.02 -20.36
C ARG A 8 -13.27 -9.21 -19.51
N SER A 9 -13.22 -10.41 -20.07
CA SER A 9 -12.72 -11.62 -19.41
C SER A 9 -11.21 -11.52 -19.07
N LYS A 10 -10.39 -10.99 -19.98
CA LYS A 10 -8.94 -10.77 -19.73
C LYS A 10 -8.71 -9.75 -18.59
N GLY A 11 -9.49 -8.67 -18.56
CA GLY A 11 -9.45 -7.67 -17.48
C GLY A 11 -9.82 -8.27 -16.11
N TYR A 12 -10.89 -9.06 -16.05
CA TYR A 12 -11.33 -9.74 -14.83
C TYR A 12 -10.28 -10.73 -14.29
N LYS A 13 -9.71 -11.59 -15.15
CA LYS A 13 -8.64 -12.52 -14.75
C LYS A 13 -7.42 -11.79 -14.21
N LYS A 14 -7.04 -10.67 -14.83
CA LYS A 14 -5.94 -9.82 -14.38
C LYS A 14 -6.25 -9.22 -13.00
N PHE A 15 -7.45 -8.67 -12.79
CA PHE A 15 -7.90 -8.15 -11.51
C PHE A 15 -7.90 -9.21 -10.40
N MET A 16 -8.45 -10.40 -10.69
CA MET A 16 -8.49 -11.51 -9.75
C MET A 16 -7.08 -11.93 -9.33
N ARG A 17 -6.14 -12.04 -10.27
CA ARG A 17 -4.74 -12.37 -9.94
C ARG A 17 -4.09 -11.32 -9.02
N TYR A 18 -4.29 -10.03 -9.27
CA TYR A 18 -3.77 -8.98 -8.38
C TYR A 18 -4.43 -8.98 -7.02
N THR A 19 -5.72 -9.27 -6.95
CA THR A 19 -6.48 -9.37 -5.69
C THR A 19 -5.97 -10.55 -4.86
N CYS A 20 -5.85 -11.74 -5.46
CA CYS A 20 -5.30 -12.91 -4.79
C CYS A 20 -3.86 -12.67 -4.31
N PHE A 21 -3.04 -11.96 -5.09
CA PHE A 21 -1.69 -11.61 -4.65
C PHE A 21 -1.71 -10.61 -3.48
N GLY A 22 -2.51 -9.54 -3.58
CA GLY A 22 -2.59 -8.47 -2.59
C GLY A 22 -3.11 -8.93 -1.22
N PHE A 23 -4.09 -9.84 -1.20
CA PHE A 23 -4.62 -10.40 0.05
C PHE A 23 -3.94 -11.69 0.48
N GLY A 24 -3.55 -12.54 -0.47
CA GLY A 24 -2.99 -13.85 -0.20
C GLY A 24 -1.61 -13.77 0.45
N VAL A 25 -0.72 -12.89 -0.02
CA VAL A 25 0.63 -12.77 0.55
C VAL A 25 0.59 -12.37 2.03
N PRO A 26 -0.12 -11.29 2.45
CA PRO A 26 -0.26 -10.96 3.87
C PRO A 26 -0.91 -12.07 4.69
N THR A 27 -1.94 -12.73 4.13
CA THR A 27 -2.65 -13.83 4.81
C THR A 27 -1.69 -14.99 5.09
N VAL A 28 -0.89 -15.39 4.11
CA VAL A 28 0.10 -16.47 4.28
C VAL A 28 1.13 -16.12 5.35
N VAL A 29 1.65 -14.88 5.35
CA VAL A 29 2.63 -14.44 6.37
C VAL A 29 2.02 -14.52 7.78
N VAL A 30 0.80 -14.02 7.96
CA VAL A 30 0.11 -14.08 9.26
C VAL A 30 -0.18 -15.52 9.67
N LEU A 31 -0.64 -16.37 8.74
CA LEU A 31 -0.90 -17.78 9.04
C LEU A 31 0.35 -18.53 9.48
N ILE A 32 1.50 -18.25 8.87
CA ILE A 32 2.78 -18.82 9.29
C ILE A 32 3.13 -18.38 10.72
N ALA A 33 3.00 -17.09 11.03
CA ALA A 33 3.27 -16.56 12.36
C ALA A 33 2.35 -17.19 13.42
N ILE A 34 1.04 -17.31 13.13
CA ILE A 34 0.08 -17.98 14.01
C ILE A 34 0.43 -19.46 14.17
N SER A 35 0.81 -20.14 13.09
CA SER A 35 1.18 -21.56 13.15
C SER A 35 2.39 -21.80 14.05
N ILE A 36 3.39 -20.93 13.99
CA ILE A 36 4.56 -20.96 14.88
C ILE A 36 4.14 -20.70 16.33
N ASP A 37 3.26 -19.73 16.56
CA ASP A 37 2.77 -19.40 17.90
C ASP A 37 2.04 -20.57 18.57
N VAL A 38 1.18 -21.25 17.82
CA VAL A 38 0.42 -22.42 18.29
C VAL A 38 1.31 -23.64 18.46
N ALA A 39 2.17 -23.95 17.48
CA ALA A 39 3.00 -25.14 17.50
C ALA A 39 4.11 -25.07 18.57
N CYS A 40 4.64 -23.87 18.83
CA CYS A 40 5.71 -23.68 19.80
C CYS A 40 5.20 -23.19 21.16
N LYS A 41 3.89 -23.23 21.43
CA LYS A 41 3.30 -22.66 22.65
C LYS A 41 3.96 -23.19 23.93
N ASP A 42 4.16 -24.51 24.01
CA ASP A 42 4.64 -25.20 25.22
C ASP A 42 6.16 -25.46 25.25
N LEU A 43 6.91 -25.02 24.22
CA LEU A 43 8.35 -25.26 24.12
C LEU A 43 9.15 -24.06 24.65
N GLU A 44 9.68 -24.11 25.87
CA GLU A 44 10.39 -22.97 26.49
C GLU A 44 11.75 -22.67 25.83
N ASP A 45 12.47 -23.69 25.34
CA ASP A 45 13.79 -23.55 24.69
C ASP A 45 13.75 -23.84 23.19
N THR A 46 13.40 -22.82 22.39
CA THR A 46 13.51 -22.89 20.93
C THR A 46 14.38 -21.79 20.37
N TRP A 47 15.20 -22.14 19.37
CA TRP A 47 15.99 -21.17 18.58
C TRP A 47 15.13 -20.20 17.76
N VAL A 48 13.82 -20.44 17.66
CA VAL A 48 12.84 -19.60 16.97
C VAL A 48 12.23 -18.60 17.95
N TYR A 49 12.32 -17.32 17.63
CA TYR A 49 11.70 -16.25 18.42
C TYR A 49 10.18 -16.32 18.27
N LYS A 50 9.42 -16.44 19.37
CA LYS A 50 7.96 -16.60 19.30
C LYS A 50 7.26 -15.25 19.10
N PRO A 51 6.20 -15.17 18.29
CA PRO A 51 5.42 -13.94 18.13
C PRO A 51 4.61 -13.59 19.39
N LEU A 52 4.20 -14.58 20.20
CA LEU A 52 3.48 -14.40 21.46
C LEU A 52 2.23 -13.53 21.27
N TYR A 53 1.33 -13.98 20.39
CA TYR A 53 0.12 -13.21 20.07
C TYR A 53 -0.78 -13.09 21.30
N GLY A 54 -1.25 -11.88 21.59
CA GLY A 54 -2.33 -11.67 22.57
C GLY A 54 -1.94 -11.83 24.03
N GLN A 55 -0.64 -11.93 24.37
CA GLN A 55 -0.19 -12.04 25.76
C GLN A 55 -0.18 -10.68 26.49
N ASP A 56 0.64 -9.73 26.02
CA ASP A 56 0.78 -8.40 26.65
C ASP A 56 -0.13 -7.34 26.02
N VAL A 57 -0.42 -7.51 24.73
CA VAL A 57 -1.24 -6.61 23.91
C VAL A 57 -2.04 -7.44 22.93
N CYS A 58 -3.14 -6.91 22.41
CA CYS A 58 -3.94 -7.55 21.36
C CYS A 58 -3.24 -7.48 19.98
N SER A 59 -1.97 -7.87 19.93
CA SER A 59 -1.08 -7.89 18.77
C SER A 59 0.11 -8.83 19.04
N VAL A 60 1.09 -8.85 18.14
CA VAL A 60 2.40 -9.47 18.35
C VAL A 60 3.09 -8.79 19.54
N ALA A 61 3.73 -9.57 20.42
CA ALA A 61 4.43 -9.00 21.57
C ALA A 61 5.53 -8.02 21.14
N LYS A 62 5.77 -6.96 21.92
CA LYS A 62 6.71 -5.89 21.55
C LYS A 62 8.11 -6.41 21.21
N ASN A 63 8.58 -7.40 21.96
CA ASN A 63 9.90 -7.99 21.82
C ASN A 63 10.07 -8.77 20.50
N SER A 64 8.97 -9.29 19.95
CA SER A 64 8.94 -10.10 18.72
C SER A 64 8.40 -9.32 17.51
N ALA A 65 7.75 -8.17 17.74
CA ALA A 65 7.18 -7.30 16.71
C ALA A 65 8.22 -6.87 15.67
N LEU A 66 9.49 -6.69 16.07
CA LEU A 66 10.59 -6.37 15.17
C LEU A 66 10.73 -7.40 14.03
N TYR A 67 10.63 -8.68 14.35
CA TYR A 67 10.87 -9.77 13.40
C TYR A 67 9.64 -10.08 12.54
N TYR A 68 8.46 -10.10 13.16
CA TYR A 68 7.24 -10.55 12.49
C TYR A 68 6.44 -9.43 11.82
N VAL A 69 6.57 -8.20 12.31
CA VAL A 69 5.84 -7.04 11.79
C VAL A 69 6.80 -6.10 11.10
N THR A 70 7.78 -5.55 11.82
CA THR A 70 8.67 -4.50 11.31
C THR A 70 9.52 -4.97 10.13
N LEU A 71 10.14 -6.15 10.20
CA LEU A 71 10.99 -6.67 9.12
C LEU A 71 10.19 -6.95 7.84
N VAL A 72 9.03 -7.61 7.97
CA VAL A 72 8.13 -7.93 6.84
C VAL A 72 7.70 -6.63 6.15
N ASN A 73 7.29 -5.65 6.94
CA ASN A 73 6.91 -4.32 6.49
C ASN A 73 8.07 -3.58 5.81
N LEU A 74 9.26 -3.58 6.41
CA LEU A 74 10.46 -2.96 5.84
C LEU A 74 10.80 -3.49 4.44
N VAL A 75 10.71 -4.81 4.25
CA VAL A 75 10.93 -5.43 2.92
C VAL A 75 9.92 -4.91 1.90
N LEU A 76 8.64 -4.83 2.27
CA LEU A 76 7.60 -4.27 1.40
C LEU A 76 7.88 -2.80 1.07
N TYR A 77 8.38 -2.01 2.02
CA TYR A 77 8.72 -0.60 1.79
C TYR A 77 9.89 -0.45 0.83
N ILE A 78 10.94 -1.27 0.97
CA ILE A 78 12.08 -1.28 0.06
C ILE A 78 11.63 -1.62 -1.37
N ILE A 79 10.79 -2.65 -1.52
CA ILE A 79 10.25 -3.04 -2.84
C ILE A 79 9.43 -1.89 -3.44
N ASN A 80 8.58 -1.25 -2.64
CA ASN A 80 7.77 -0.12 -3.09
C ASN A 80 8.64 1.09 -3.48
N LEU A 81 9.69 1.39 -2.71
CA LEU A 81 10.66 2.44 -3.00
C LEU A 81 11.36 2.17 -4.34
N ILE A 82 11.85 0.95 -4.57
CA ILE A 82 12.49 0.56 -5.84
C ILE A 82 11.51 0.73 -7.01
N PHE A 83 10.30 0.20 -6.90
CA PHE A 83 9.29 0.31 -7.96
C PHE A 83 8.92 1.76 -8.24
N SER A 84 8.79 2.58 -7.20
CA SER A 84 8.52 3.99 -7.37
C SER A 84 9.68 4.73 -8.05
N GLY A 85 10.94 4.41 -7.70
CA GLY A 85 12.13 4.96 -8.34
C GLY A 85 12.23 4.55 -9.81
N LEU A 86 11.93 3.30 -10.15
CA LEU A 86 11.87 2.82 -11.53
C LEU A 86 10.81 3.57 -12.34
N VAL A 87 9.62 3.77 -11.76
CA VAL A 87 8.56 4.57 -12.37
C VAL A 87 9.04 6.00 -12.60
N VAL A 88 9.64 6.66 -11.60
CA VAL A 88 10.16 8.03 -11.73
C VAL A 88 11.23 8.11 -12.82
N LYS A 89 12.14 7.13 -12.89
CA LYS A 89 13.14 7.07 -13.96
C LYS A 89 12.49 6.96 -15.34
N THR A 90 11.59 5.99 -15.52
CA THR A 90 10.83 5.85 -16.78
C THR A 90 10.02 7.11 -17.12
N LEU A 91 9.53 7.84 -16.11
CA LEU A 91 8.84 9.12 -16.30
C LEU A 91 9.79 10.23 -16.78
N CYS A 92 10.99 10.32 -16.21
CA CYS A 92 12.00 11.29 -16.64
C CYS A 92 12.46 11.01 -18.07
N ASP A 93 12.74 9.75 -18.39
CA ASP A 93 13.13 9.32 -19.73
C ASP A 93 12.01 9.63 -20.74
N PHE A 94 10.75 9.28 -20.43
CA PHE A 94 9.61 9.57 -21.30
C PHE A 94 9.35 11.07 -21.52
N LYS A 95 9.57 11.91 -20.49
CA LYS A 95 9.46 13.38 -20.62
C LYS A 95 10.54 13.95 -21.53
N GLN A 96 11.71 13.32 -21.57
CA GLN A 96 12.81 13.72 -22.44
C GLN A 96 12.47 13.40 -23.89
N ASP A 97 11.91 12.21 -24.16
CA ASP A 97 11.46 11.78 -25.49
C ASP A 97 10.22 12.54 -25.99
N THR A 98 9.31 12.95 -25.09
CA THR A 98 8.07 13.65 -25.46
C THR A 98 8.27 15.15 -25.77
N LYS A 99 9.44 15.73 -25.46
CA LYS A 99 9.77 17.09 -25.96
C LYS A 99 9.82 17.14 -27.49
N GLU A 100 9.95 15.99 -28.16
CA GLU A 100 10.06 15.89 -29.62
C GLU A 100 8.80 15.35 -30.33
N ALA A 101 7.83 14.77 -29.62
CA ALA A 101 6.66 14.14 -30.27
C ALA A 101 5.34 14.32 -29.48
N ALA A 102 4.60 15.39 -29.77
CA ALA A 102 3.26 15.61 -29.25
C ALA A 102 2.21 14.87 -30.09
N SER A 103 1.58 13.82 -29.53
CA SER A 103 0.30 13.31 -30.04
C SER A 103 -0.50 12.56 -28.96
N ALA A 104 -1.77 12.25 -29.27
CA ALA A 104 -2.85 11.74 -28.41
C ALA A 104 -2.55 10.52 -27.49
N SER A 105 -1.38 9.86 -27.64
CA SER A 105 -0.88 8.87 -26.67
C SER A 105 -0.61 9.46 -25.28
N SER A 106 -0.39 10.78 -25.22
CA SER A 106 -0.11 11.60 -24.02
C SER A 106 -1.23 11.58 -22.97
N GLN A 107 -2.50 11.46 -23.34
CA GLN A 107 -3.62 11.58 -22.38
C GLN A 107 -3.86 10.30 -21.58
N LYS A 108 -3.82 9.12 -22.24
CA LYS A 108 -3.91 7.80 -21.58
C LYS A 108 -2.65 7.47 -20.77
N SER A 109 -1.53 8.08 -21.12
CA SER A 109 -0.31 8.00 -20.34
C SER A 109 -0.36 8.95 -19.14
N ARG A 110 -0.87 10.20 -19.28
CA ARG A 110 -1.14 11.15 -18.17
C ARG A 110 -1.95 10.58 -17.02
N GLY A 111 -3.07 9.89 -17.30
CA GLY A 111 -3.90 9.29 -16.25
C GLY A 111 -3.16 8.21 -15.44
N ARG A 112 -2.31 7.41 -16.10
CA ARG A 112 -1.42 6.44 -15.44
C ARG A 112 -0.29 7.14 -14.68
N TYR A 113 0.25 8.24 -15.21
CA TYR A 113 1.29 9.02 -14.55
C TYR A 113 0.81 9.67 -13.26
N THR A 114 -0.37 10.30 -13.26
CA THR A 114 -0.96 10.88 -12.06
C THR A 114 -1.27 9.81 -11.02
N LEU A 115 -1.71 8.62 -11.46
CA LEU A 115 -1.92 7.47 -10.58
C LEU A 115 -0.62 7.07 -9.89
N TYR A 116 0.48 6.87 -10.64
CA TYR A 116 1.74 6.43 -10.05
C TYR A 116 2.41 7.47 -9.16
N LEU A 117 2.33 8.77 -9.49
CA LEU A 117 2.80 9.85 -8.63
C LEU A 117 2.03 9.91 -7.31
N LYS A 118 0.70 9.74 -7.37
CA LYS A 118 -0.15 9.64 -6.17
C LYS A 118 0.28 8.45 -5.30
N LEU A 119 0.51 7.28 -5.90
CA LEU A 119 1.01 6.10 -5.20
C LEU A 119 2.37 6.34 -4.51
N PHE A 120 3.30 7.03 -5.18
CA PHE A 120 4.62 7.36 -4.61
C PHE A 120 4.52 8.32 -3.43
N VAL A 121 3.80 9.43 -3.58
CA VAL A 121 3.67 10.46 -2.54
C VAL A 121 2.93 9.92 -1.32
N ILE A 122 1.82 9.20 -1.55
CA ILE A 122 1.02 8.61 -0.49
C ILE A 122 1.85 7.59 0.28
N MET A 123 2.46 6.62 -0.40
CA MET A 123 3.11 5.52 0.31
C MET A 123 4.50 5.95 0.80
N GLY A 124 5.37 6.46 -0.08
CA GLY A 124 6.77 6.72 0.22
C GLY A 124 7.03 7.71 1.35
N ILE A 125 6.23 8.78 1.45
CA ILE A 125 6.43 9.81 2.47
C ILE A 125 6.00 9.30 3.86
N THR A 126 4.89 8.58 3.93
CA THR A 126 4.35 8.02 5.18
C THR A 126 5.31 7.04 5.82
N TRP A 127 5.95 6.17 5.03
CA TRP A 127 6.94 5.21 5.53
C TRP A 127 8.20 5.88 6.10
N ILE A 128 8.60 7.06 5.58
CA ILE A 128 9.73 7.80 6.14
C ILE A 128 9.38 8.29 7.54
N PHE A 129 8.15 8.78 7.75
CA PHE A 129 7.67 9.16 9.08
C PHE A 129 7.60 7.96 10.03
N GLU A 130 7.13 6.79 9.57
CA GLU A 130 7.09 5.57 10.39
C GLU A 130 8.49 5.06 10.77
N LEU A 131 9.47 5.17 9.88
CA LEU A 131 10.85 4.81 10.20
C LEU A 131 11.47 5.78 11.19
N ILE A 132 11.26 7.09 10.99
CA ILE A 132 11.72 8.11 11.94
C ILE A 132 11.07 7.90 13.31
N ALA A 133 9.78 7.54 13.36
CA ALA A 133 9.09 7.17 14.60
C ALA A 133 9.81 6.07 15.36
N TRP A 134 10.13 5.00 14.64
CA TRP A 134 10.75 3.82 15.22
C TRP A 134 12.17 4.10 15.74
N PHE A 135 12.95 4.91 15.01
CA PHE A 135 14.29 5.33 15.44
C PHE A 135 14.29 6.39 16.56
N ALA A 136 13.31 7.29 16.56
CA ALA A 136 13.20 8.38 17.55
C ALA A 136 12.49 7.95 18.85
N ALA A 137 11.83 6.78 18.86
CA ALA A 137 11.19 6.21 20.04
C ALA A 137 12.23 5.73 21.06
N GLY A 138 12.82 6.68 21.79
CA GLY A 138 13.24 6.44 23.17
C GLY A 138 12.01 6.32 24.08
N GLU A 139 12.11 5.55 25.17
CA GLU A 139 10.99 5.17 26.04
C GLU A 139 10.20 6.34 26.66
N ASP A 140 10.70 7.58 26.57
CA ASP A 140 10.21 8.71 27.37
C ASP A 140 9.25 9.68 26.65
N VAL A 141 8.93 9.50 25.36
CA VAL A 141 8.24 10.54 24.57
C VAL A 141 6.84 10.12 24.10
N LYS A 142 5.87 10.14 25.03
CA LYS A 142 4.46 9.72 24.77
C LYS A 142 3.71 10.57 23.75
N TRP A 143 4.06 11.86 23.57
CA TRP A 143 3.33 12.75 22.66
C TRP A 143 3.52 12.39 21.18
N TYR A 144 4.66 11.77 20.84
CA TYR A 144 4.99 11.39 19.47
C TYR A 144 3.98 10.38 18.91
N TRP A 145 3.62 9.37 19.71
CA TRP A 145 2.63 8.35 19.34
C TRP A 145 1.27 8.95 18.98
N SER A 146 0.82 9.97 19.72
CA SER A 146 -0.44 10.63 19.42
C SER A 146 -0.41 11.42 18.11
N VAL A 147 0.71 12.07 17.78
CA VAL A 147 0.89 12.78 16.50
C VAL A 147 0.86 11.78 15.34
N PHE A 148 1.48 10.62 15.55
CA PHE A 148 1.54 9.56 14.56
C PHE A 148 0.18 8.94 14.28
N ASP A 149 -0.62 8.67 15.31
CA ASP A 149 -1.99 8.17 15.15
C ASP A 149 -2.85 9.16 14.37
N VAL A 150 -2.75 10.46 14.67
CA VAL A 150 -3.47 11.52 13.95
C VAL A 150 -3.00 11.58 12.48
N TYR A 151 -1.70 11.52 12.24
CA TYR A 151 -1.15 11.50 10.89
C TYR A 151 -1.65 10.29 10.09
N ASN A 152 -1.66 9.09 10.67
CA ASN A 152 -2.13 7.88 10.01
C ASN A 152 -3.62 7.94 9.68
N ILE A 153 -4.45 8.51 10.55
CA ILE A 153 -5.88 8.75 10.26
C ILE A 153 -6.04 9.76 9.12
N LEU A 154 -5.35 10.90 9.18
CA LEU A 154 -5.39 11.92 8.14
C LEU A 154 -4.87 11.40 6.80
N HIS A 155 -3.87 10.52 6.83
CA HIS A 155 -3.33 9.86 5.65
C HIS A 155 -4.37 8.97 5.00
N ALA A 156 -5.07 8.12 5.76
CA ALA A 156 -6.15 7.29 5.25
C ALA A 156 -7.27 8.13 4.61
N VAL A 157 -7.63 9.27 5.22
CA VAL A 157 -8.58 10.24 4.65
C VAL A 157 -8.03 10.85 3.35
N GLY A 158 -6.74 11.20 3.31
CA GLY A 158 -6.06 11.72 2.12
C GLY A 158 -6.08 10.73 0.95
N ILE A 159 -5.84 9.45 1.21
CA ILE A 159 -5.97 8.37 0.21
C ILE A 159 -7.40 8.35 -0.33
N PHE A 160 -8.38 8.28 0.56
CA PHE A 160 -9.78 8.24 0.16
C PHE A 160 -10.12 9.42 -0.75
N TRP A 161 -9.75 10.64 -0.36
CA TRP A 161 -9.99 11.83 -1.17
C TRP A 161 -9.30 11.77 -2.54
N ILE A 162 -8.03 11.35 -2.59
CA ILE A 162 -7.23 11.33 -3.81
C ILE A 162 -7.76 10.33 -4.85
N PHE A 163 -8.30 9.20 -4.40
CA PHE A 163 -8.77 8.12 -5.25
C PHE A 163 -10.27 8.19 -5.56
N VAL A 164 -11.09 8.58 -4.58
CA VAL A 164 -12.57 8.57 -4.69
C VAL A 164 -13.10 9.92 -5.16
N CYS A 165 -12.60 11.04 -4.65
CA CYS A 165 -13.10 12.39 -4.98
C CYS A 165 -12.55 12.93 -6.32
N LYS A 166 -12.41 12.08 -7.34
CA LYS A 166 -12.02 12.53 -8.69
C LYS A 166 -13.22 13.19 -9.40
N VAL A 167 -12.96 14.33 -10.04
CA VAL A 167 -13.96 15.06 -10.86
C VAL A 167 -14.62 14.14 -11.88
N GLU A 168 -13.85 13.26 -12.51
CA GLU A 168 -14.33 12.24 -13.45
C GLU A 168 -15.39 11.29 -12.89
N ILE A 169 -15.37 11.00 -11.58
CA ILE A 169 -16.39 10.17 -10.91
C ILE A 169 -17.64 11.03 -10.63
N LYS A 170 -17.48 12.31 -10.29
CA LYS A 170 -18.61 13.22 -10.12
C LYS A 170 -19.36 13.44 -11.43
N ASP A 171 -18.65 13.64 -12.53
CA ASP A 171 -19.26 13.84 -13.85
C ASP A 171 -20.07 12.60 -14.28
N GLN A 172 -19.54 11.39 -14.07
CA GLN A 172 -20.25 10.13 -14.37
C GLN A 172 -21.48 9.89 -13.48
N LEU A 173 -21.46 10.37 -12.23
CA LEU A 173 -22.62 10.29 -11.34
C LEU A 173 -23.70 11.28 -11.78
N GLN A 174 -23.31 12.51 -12.12
CA GLN A 174 -24.25 13.53 -12.61
C GLN A 174 -24.88 13.13 -13.96
N GLU A 175 -24.11 12.50 -14.85
CA GLU A 175 -24.62 11.99 -16.14
C GLU A 175 -25.62 10.83 -15.96
N LYS A 176 -25.45 10.00 -14.92
CA LYS A 176 -26.41 8.96 -14.56
C LYS A 176 -27.70 9.50 -13.94
N ASP A 177 -27.62 10.55 -13.11
CA ASP A 177 -28.79 11.17 -12.50
C ASP A 177 -29.65 11.90 -13.55
N VAL A 178 -29.03 12.59 -14.51
CA VAL A 178 -29.74 13.27 -15.60
C VAL A 178 -30.40 12.26 -16.56
N GLY A 179 -29.82 11.09 -16.80
CA GLY A 179 -30.42 10.04 -17.63
C GLY A 179 -31.64 9.34 -17.02
N TYR A 180 -31.96 9.61 -15.75
CA TYR A 180 -33.13 9.08 -15.03
C TYR A 180 -34.28 10.08 -14.91
N THR A 181 -34.09 11.35 -15.34
CA THR A 181 -35.10 12.41 -15.30
C THR A 181 -35.62 12.70 -16.71
#